data_AF-A0A1V5SZ91-F1
#
_entry.id   AF-A0A1V5SZ91-F1
#
_cell.length_a   1.000
_cell.length_b   1.000
_cell.length_c   1.000
_cell.angle_alpha   90.00
_cell.angle_beta   90.00
_cell.angle_gamma   90.00
#
_symmetry.space_group_name_H-M   'P 1'
#
loop_
_entity.id
_entity.type
_entity.pdbx_description
1 polymer ?
#
loop_
_entity_poly.entity_id
_entity_poly.type
_entity_poly.pdbx_seq_one_letter_code
_entity_poly.pdbx_strand_id
1 'polypeptide(L)'
;MTGFIVAVLLFGSVFVLFSNLSLKSILDELRRRIGAFFFSRRMKKCRDQISTALAVVANSLRAGISLQQSIKSASDEIPAPLGEELAALTSDVESGVSIERAADKMAQRVACEEAILFAQSISALRRCGGDMIAALDIVMAISAERKRLSDKIKTCGAQARFQMWTLAAMPWFLVVALHFVSPGYVSPLIRSRLGIFLIMIALSLEGVGIFWIHLLSKRALR
;
A
#
# COMPACT_ATOMS: atom_id res chain seq x y z
N MET A 1 39.74 44.08 -23.66
CA MET A 1 38.82 43.16 -24.38
C MET A 1 39.09 41.68 -24.08
N THR A 2 40.34 41.26 -23.85
CA THR A 2 40.70 39.85 -23.53
C THR A 2 40.12 39.33 -22.22
N GLY A 3 40.06 40.14 -21.14
CA GLY A 3 39.55 39.72 -19.84
C GLY A 3 38.05 39.37 -19.80
N PHE A 4 37.22 40.02 -20.63
CA PHE A 4 35.77 39.77 -20.68
C PHE A 4 35.46 38.41 -21.33
N ILE A 5 36.21 38.05 -22.38
CA ILE A 5 36.05 36.78 -23.09
C ILE A 5 36.44 35.61 -22.16
N VAL A 6 37.51 35.76 -21.39
CA VAL A 6 37.93 34.74 -20.40
C VAL A 6 36.89 34.61 -19.29
N ALA A 7 36.31 35.70 -18.80
CA ALA A 7 35.25 35.65 -17.78
C ALA A 7 33.99 34.94 -18.29
N VAL A 8 33.56 35.20 -19.53
CA VAL A 8 32.40 34.54 -20.14
C VAL A 8 32.64 33.04 -20.35
N LEU A 9 33.85 32.65 -20.77
CA LEU A 9 34.21 31.23 -20.95
C LEU A 9 34.30 30.47 -19.61
N LEU A 10 34.85 31.09 -18.56
CA LEU A 10 34.88 30.51 -17.22
C LEU A 10 33.48 30.40 -16.61
N PHE A 11 32.62 31.39 -16.83
CA PHE A 11 31.24 31.35 -16.34
C PHE A 11 30.41 30.29 -17.08
N GLY A 12 30.60 30.14 -18.39
CA GLY A 12 29.95 29.11 -19.20
C GLY A 12 30.36 27.68 -18.80
N SER A 13 31.64 27.45 -18.52
CA SER A 13 32.12 26.12 -18.09
C SER A 13 31.65 25.75 -16.69
N VAL A 14 31.60 26.71 -15.76
CA VAL A 14 31.02 26.53 -14.43
C VAL A 14 29.52 26.26 -14.50
N PHE A 15 28.79 26.96 -15.37
CA PHE A 15 27.35 26.74 -15.57
C PHE A 15 27.03 25.34 -16.13
N VAL A 16 27.81 24.85 -17.10
CA VAL A 16 27.65 23.51 -17.68
C VAL A 16 27.97 22.41 -16.66
N LEU A 17 28.94 22.61 -15.77
CA LEU A 17 29.21 21.67 -14.67
C LEU A 17 28.07 21.65 -13.65
N PHE A 18 27.51 22.82 -13.32
CA PHE A 18 26.41 22.96 -12.36
C PHE A 18 25.09 22.35 -12.85
N SER A 19 24.79 22.49 -14.15
CA SER A 19 23.60 21.89 -14.78
C SER A 19 23.70 20.36 -14.82
N ASN A 20 24.89 19.82 -15.10
CA ASN A 20 25.13 18.37 -15.12
C ASN A 20 25.07 17.73 -13.72
N LEU A 21 25.55 18.41 -12.67
CA LEU A 21 25.46 17.91 -11.30
C LEU A 21 24.00 17.88 -10.80
N SER A 22 23.24 18.94 -11.09
CA SER A 22 21.84 19.05 -10.67
C SER A 22 20.96 18.01 -11.37
N LEU A 23 21.14 17.79 -12.67
CA LEU A 23 20.40 16.78 -13.43
C LEU A 23 20.67 15.36 -12.95
N LYS A 24 21.93 15.01 -12.66
CA LYS A 24 22.29 13.67 -12.12
C LYS A 24 21.69 13.43 -10.73
N SER A 25 21.75 14.42 -9.85
CA SER A 25 21.18 14.33 -8.49
C SER A 25 19.66 14.16 -8.52
N ILE A 26 18.96 14.90 -9.40
CA ILE A 26 17.52 14.76 -9.61
C ILE A 26 17.17 13.39 -10.19
N LEU A 27 17.96 12.88 -11.15
CA LEU A 27 17.74 11.57 -11.76
C LEU A 27 17.95 10.41 -10.77
N ASP A 28 18.97 10.49 -9.91
CA ASP A 28 19.25 9.47 -8.89
C ASP A 28 18.21 9.47 -7.76
N GLU A 29 17.74 10.65 -7.34
CA GLU A 29 16.66 10.77 -6.36
C GLU A 29 15.32 10.27 -6.93
N LEU A 30 15.05 10.56 -8.21
CA LEU A 30 13.87 10.03 -8.91
C LEU A 30 13.95 8.51 -9.08
N ARG A 31 15.13 7.97 -9.44
CA ARG A 31 15.37 6.51 -9.55
C ARG A 31 15.18 5.81 -8.20
N ARG A 32 15.68 6.39 -7.11
CA ARG A 32 15.47 5.88 -5.75
C ARG A 32 14.00 5.89 -5.35
N ARG A 33 13.28 6.99 -5.60
CA ARG A 33 11.85 7.12 -5.29
C ARG A 33 10.98 6.18 -6.10
N ILE A 34 11.28 6.00 -7.38
CA ILE A 34 10.61 5.04 -8.26
C ILE A 34 10.86 3.61 -7.77
N GLY A 35 12.11 3.26 -7.46
CA GLY A 35 12.46 1.94 -6.91
C GLY A 35 11.74 1.61 -5.61
N ALA A 36 11.70 2.56 -4.66
CA ALA A 36 10.99 2.40 -3.39
C ALA A 36 9.46 2.27 -3.58
N PHE A 37 8.90 2.97 -4.56
CA PHE A 37 7.48 2.88 -4.90
C PHE A 37 7.11 1.54 -5.53
N PHE A 38 7.92 1.01 -6.44
CA PHE A 38 7.70 -0.33 -7.02
C PHE A 38 7.88 -1.45 -5.97
N PHE A 39 8.90 -1.33 -5.11
CA PHE A 39 9.14 -2.28 -4.03
C PHE A 39 7.95 -2.32 -3.06
N SER A 40 7.50 -1.18 -2.55
CA SER A 40 6.34 -1.12 -1.64
C SER A 40 5.04 -1.67 -2.25
N ARG A 41 4.82 -1.50 -3.56
CA ARG A 41 3.68 -2.11 -4.27
C ARG A 41 3.80 -3.63 -4.40
N ARG A 42 5.00 -4.16 -4.71
CA ARG A 42 5.25 -5.61 -4.79
C ARG A 42 5.03 -6.27 -3.42
N MET A 43 5.59 -5.69 -2.36
CA MET A 43 5.46 -6.19 -0.99
C MET A 43 4.01 -6.19 -0.51
N LYS A 44 3.25 -5.12 -0.83
CA LYS A 44 1.82 -5.05 -0.52
C LYS A 44 1.03 -6.16 -1.23
N LYS A 45 1.31 -6.39 -2.52
CA LYS A 45 0.67 -7.49 -3.27
C LYS A 45 1.01 -8.86 -2.70
N CYS A 46 2.28 -9.11 -2.34
CA CYS A 46 2.66 -10.37 -1.68
C CYS A 46 1.88 -10.58 -0.38
N ARG A 47 1.79 -9.54 0.46
CA ARG A 47 1.03 -9.61 1.72
C ARG A 47 -0.46 -9.87 1.48
N ASP A 48 -1.07 -9.25 0.47
CA ASP A 48 -2.48 -9.47 0.18
C ASP A 48 -2.74 -10.91 -0.37
N GLN A 49 -1.74 -11.52 -1.03
CA GLN A 49 -1.79 -12.87 -1.58
C GLN A 49 -1.43 -13.97 -0.57
N ILE A 50 -0.65 -13.67 0.47
CA ILE A 50 -0.07 -14.71 1.34
C ILE A 50 -1.11 -15.49 2.14
N SER A 51 -2.17 -14.85 2.61
CA SER A 51 -3.28 -15.55 3.25
C SER A 51 -3.93 -16.58 2.32
N THR A 52 -4.06 -16.26 1.03
CA THR A 52 -4.62 -17.19 0.04
C THR A 52 -3.65 -18.35 -0.20
N ALA A 53 -2.36 -18.07 -0.36
CA ALA A 53 -1.34 -19.10 -0.53
C ALA A 53 -1.30 -20.08 0.66
N LEU A 54 -1.33 -19.55 1.89
CA LEU A 54 -1.36 -20.36 3.10
C LEU A 54 -2.61 -21.24 3.18
N ALA A 55 -3.76 -20.76 2.73
CA ALA A 55 -4.98 -21.56 2.66
C ALA A 55 -4.84 -22.73 1.66
N VAL A 56 -4.23 -22.51 0.49
CA VAL A 56 -3.95 -23.57 -0.50
C VAL A 56 -3.02 -24.62 0.09
N VAL A 57 -1.91 -24.19 0.72
CA VAL A 57 -0.96 -25.10 1.38
C VAL A 57 -1.65 -25.90 2.47
N ALA A 58 -2.42 -25.25 3.34
CA ALA A 58 -3.09 -25.92 4.45
C ALA A 58 -4.17 -26.90 4.00
N ASN A 59 -4.97 -26.54 2.99
CA ASN A 59 -5.97 -27.45 2.41
C ASN A 59 -5.32 -28.68 1.78
N SER A 60 -4.19 -28.49 1.10
CA SER A 60 -3.40 -29.58 0.52
C SER A 60 -2.86 -30.51 1.61
N LEU A 61 -2.31 -29.94 2.69
CA LEU A 61 -1.84 -30.71 3.84
C LEU A 61 -2.99 -31.49 4.51
N ARG A 62 -4.17 -30.90 4.70
CA ARG A 62 -5.35 -31.60 5.24
C ARG A 62 -5.83 -32.73 4.33
N ALA A 63 -5.64 -32.59 3.02
CA ALA A 63 -5.91 -33.66 2.05
C ALA A 63 -4.85 -34.79 2.06
N GLY A 64 -3.86 -34.72 2.96
CA GLY A 64 -2.80 -35.72 3.08
C GLY A 64 -1.66 -35.54 2.08
N ILE A 65 -1.61 -34.42 1.37
CA ILE A 65 -0.52 -34.10 0.43
C ILE A 65 0.74 -33.71 1.21
N SER A 66 1.91 -34.07 0.71
CA SER A 66 3.18 -33.68 1.34
C SER A 66 3.35 -32.15 1.35
N LEU A 67 4.09 -31.63 2.34
CA LEU A 67 4.36 -30.18 2.46
C LEU A 67 5.02 -29.61 1.19
N GLN A 68 5.97 -30.33 0.60
CA GLN A 68 6.64 -29.90 -0.63
C GLN A 68 5.66 -29.77 -1.81
N GLN A 69 4.80 -30.78 -2.01
CA GLN A 69 3.78 -30.75 -3.07
C GLN A 69 2.70 -29.70 -2.80
N SER A 70 2.38 -29.44 -1.53
CA SER A 70 1.43 -28.41 -1.12
C SER A 70 1.95 -27.01 -1.46
N ILE A 71 3.25 -26.76 -1.23
CA ILE A 71 3.89 -25.49 -1.60
C ILE A 71 3.99 -25.35 -3.12
N LYS A 72 4.27 -26.43 -3.85
CA LYS A 72 4.27 -26.45 -5.32
C LYS A 72 2.88 -26.15 -5.90
N SER A 73 1.83 -26.74 -5.34
CA SER A 73 0.46 -26.45 -5.77
C SER A 73 0.11 -24.97 -5.52
N ALA A 74 0.54 -24.43 -4.38
CA ALA A 74 0.37 -23.01 -4.09
C ALA A 74 1.19 -22.09 -5.01
N SER A 75 2.37 -22.52 -5.52
CA SER A 75 3.12 -21.73 -6.49
C SER A 75 2.43 -21.66 -7.85
N ASP A 76 1.71 -22.71 -8.23
CA ASP A 76 1.01 -22.79 -9.53
C ASP A 76 -0.34 -22.05 -9.51
N GLU A 77 -1.05 -22.07 -8.37
CA GLU A 77 -2.35 -21.40 -8.23
C GLU A 77 -2.25 -19.90 -7.95
N ILE A 78 -1.20 -19.47 -7.25
CA ILE A 78 -1.07 -18.08 -6.80
C ILE A 78 -0.37 -17.25 -7.87
N PRO A 79 -0.96 -16.14 -8.35
CA PRO A 79 -0.32 -15.29 -9.35
C PRO A 79 0.90 -14.56 -8.76
N ALA A 80 1.80 -14.11 -9.65
CA ALA A 80 2.91 -13.23 -9.29
C ALA A 80 2.41 -11.98 -8.53
N PRO A 81 3.19 -11.40 -7.60
CA PRO A 81 4.58 -11.73 -7.28
C PRO A 81 4.79 -12.88 -6.28
N LEU A 82 3.79 -13.30 -5.51
CA LEU A 82 3.99 -14.32 -4.48
C LEU A 82 4.19 -15.74 -5.04
N GLY A 83 3.49 -16.08 -6.13
CA GLY A 83 3.67 -17.38 -6.80
C GLY A 83 5.12 -17.62 -7.24
N GLU A 84 5.80 -16.58 -7.76
CA GLU A 84 7.22 -16.64 -8.14
C GLU A 84 8.12 -16.95 -6.93
N GLU A 85 7.81 -16.37 -5.77
CA GLU A 85 8.60 -16.58 -4.55
C GLU A 85 8.40 -17.99 -3.98
N LEU A 86 7.18 -18.54 -4.08
CA LEU A 86 6.88 -19.93 -3.73
C LEU A 86 7.50 -20.92 -4.72
N ALA A 87 7.51 -20.59 -6.02
CA ALA A 87 8.19 -21.39 -7.03
C ALA A 87 9.71 -21.41 -6.78
N ALA A 88 10.30 -20.26 -6.41
CA ALA A 88 11.70 -20.17 -6.03
C ALA A 88 12.00 -21.00 -4.75
N LEU A 89 11.09 -21.03 -3.77
CA LEU A 89 11.20 -21.90 -2.60
C LEU A 89 11.21 -23.37 -3.02
N THR A 90 10.25 -23.80 -3.84
CA THR A 90 10.18 -25.18 -4.35
C THR A 90 11.44 -25.55 -5.13
N SER A 91 11.96 -24.65 -5.96
CA SER A 91 13.18 -24.85 -6.72
C SER A 91 14.42 -24.99 -5.83
N ASP A 92 14.52 -24.20 -4.75
CA ASP A 92 15.60 -24.33 -3.76
C ASP A 92 15.56 -25.72 -3.11
N VAL A 93 14.36 -26.21 -2.78
CA VAL A 93 14.15 -27.54 -2.18
C VAL A 93 14.48 -28.66 -3.16
N GLU A 94 14.03 -28.57 -4.41
CA GLU A 94 14.37 -29.53 -5.48
C GLU A 94 15.88 -29.56 -5.75
N SER A 95 16.59 -28.45 -5.49
CA SER A 95 18.05 -28.34 -5.60
C SER A 95 18.81 -28.87 -4.36
N GLY A 96 18.11 -29.42 -3.37
CA GLY A 96 18.69 -30.02 -2.18
C GLY A 96 18.88 -29.06 -0.99
N VAL A 97 18.37 -27.83 -1.06
CA VAL A 97 18.31 -26.94 0.11
C VAL A 97 17.24 -27.45 1.07
N SER A 98 17.51 -27.39 2.37
CA SER A 98 16.49 -27.76 3.36
C SER A 98 15.28 -26.82 3.28
N ILE A 99 14.09 -27.37 3.47
CA ILE A 99 12.83 -26.61 3.34
C ILE A 99 12.76 -25.45 4.33
N GLU A 100 13.37 -25.58 5.51
CA GLU A 100 13.46 -24.50 6.50
C GLU A 100 14.29 -23.33 5.96
N ARG A 101 15.47 -23.63 5.39
CA ARG A 101 16.33 -22.59 4.80
C ARG A 101 15.69 -21.95 3.58
N ALA A 102 15.02 -22.72 2.74
CA ALA A 102 14.31 -22.21 1.58
C ALA A 102 13.15 -21.28 2.01
N ALA A 103 12.39 -21.68 3.04
CA ALA A 103 11.31 -20.88 3.61
C ALA A 103 11.83 -19.59 4.28
N ASP A 104 12.94 -19.66 5.02
CA ASP A 104 13.59 -18.48 5.62
C ASP A 104 14.08 -17.50 4.56
N LYS A 105 14.69 -17.99 3.47
CA LYS A 105 15.09 -17.15 2.34
C LYS A 105 13.87 -16.47 1.70
N MET A 106 12.77 -17.20 1.50
CA MET A 106 11.53 -16.63 0.99
C MET A 106 10.98 -15.55 1.95
N ALA A 107 10.95 -15.82 3.25
CA ALA A 107 10.53 -14.86 4.27
C ALA A 107 11.37 -13.58 4.26
N GLN A 108 12.68 -13.67 4.03
CA GLN A 108 13.56 -12.50 3.90
C GLN A 108 13.27 -11.68 2.63
N ARG A 109 12.94 -12.33 1.51
CA ARG A 109 12.60 -11.65 0.24
C ARG A 109 11.22 -10.99 0.27
N VAL A 110 10.23 -11.67 0.87
CA VAL A 110 8.84 -11.20 0.98
C VAL A 110 8.65 -10.20 2.13
N ALA A 111 9.50 -10.24 3.16
CA ALA A 111 9.54 -9.39 4.36
C ALA A 111 8.15 -8.97 4.88
N CYS A 112 7.25 -9.94 5.04
CA CYS A 112 5.97 -9.78 5.73
C CYS A 112 5.88 -10.73 6.92
N GLU A 113 5.10 -10.35 7.92
CA GLU A 113 4.98 -11.07 9.19
C GLU A 113 4.45 -12.50 8.96
N GLU A 114 3.49 -12.65 8.06
CA GLU A 114 2.88 -13.94 7.72
C GLU A 114 3.89 -14.91 7.07
N ALA A 115 4.80 -14.41 6.23
CA ALA A 115 5.86 -15.23 5.63
C ALA A 115 6.88 -15.71 6.67
N ILE A 116 7.21 -14.85 7.64
CA ILE A 116 8.11 -15.19 8.75
C ILE A 116 7.45 -16.26 9.62
N LEU A 117 6.18 -16.09 9.98
CA LEU A 117 5.42 -17.07 10.75
C LEU A 117 5.30 -18.41 10.02
N PHE A 118 5.14 -18.39 8.69
CA PHE A 118 5.14 -19.60 7.87
C PHE A 118 6.47 -20.35 7.91
N ALA A 119 7.60 -19.65 7.74
CA ALA A 119 8.93 -20.26 7.82
C ALA A 119 9.24 -20.83 9.21
N GLN A 120 8.84 -20.12 10.27
CA GLN A 120 8.93 -20.59 11.65
C GLN A 120 8.05 -21.82 11.88
N SER A 121 6.84 -21.83 11.33
CA SER A 121 5.93 -22.98 11.39
C SER A 121 6.54 -24.19 10.70
N ILE A 122 7.09 -24.05 9.48
CA ILE A 122 7.81 -25.12 8.78
C ILE A 122 8.99 -25.65 9.60
N SER A 123 9.69 -24.78 10.34
CA SER A 123 10.79 -25.19 11.21
C SER A 123 10.30 -25.93 12.47
N ALA A 124 9.09 -25.63 12.95
CA ALA A 124 8.42 -26.34 14.05
C ALA A 124 7.81 -27.68 13.58
N LEU A 125 7.13 -27.69 12.42
CA LEU A 125 7.22 -28.70 11.35
C LEU A 125 7.81 -30.08 11.64
N ARG A 126 9.11 -30.06 11.89
CA ARG A 126 9.96 -31.24 11.96
C ARG A 126 10.31 -31.66 13.38
N ARG A 127 10.00 -30.83 14.38
CA ARG A 127 10.41 -31.04 15.78
C ARG A 127 9.34 -31.75 16.61
N CYS A 128 8.07 -31.66 16.23
CA CYS A 128 6.94 -32.16 17.03
C CYS A 128 5.95 -32.94 16.16
N GLY A 129 6.11 -34.26 16.03
CA GLY A 129 5.19 -35.11 15.27
C GLY A 129 3.81 -35.34 15.93
N GLY A 130 3.17 -34.32 16.49
CA GLY A 130 1.87 -34.42 17.19
C GLY A 130 1.01 -33.16 17.03
N ASP A 131 -0.09 -33.32 16.29
CA ASP A 131 -1.19 -32.38 15.99
C ASP A 131 -0.83 -30.96 15.50
N MET A 132 -0.02 -30.92 14.43
CA MET A 132 0.25 -29.71 13.64
C MET A 132 -0.98 -29.12 12.95
N ILE A 133 -1.99 -29.94 12.71
CA ILE A 133 -3.19 -29.54 12.01
C ILE A 133 -3.99 -28.59 12.91
N ALA A 134 -4.14 -28.91 14.20
CA ALA A 134 -4.78 -28.02 15.17
C ALA A 134 -4.07 -26.66 15.32
N ALA A 135 -2.73 -26.64 15.34
CA ALA A 135 -1.98 -25.38 15.44
C ALA A 135 -2.13 -24.50 14.19
N LEU A 136 -2.09 -25.10 12.98
CA LEU A 136 -2.32 -24.39 11.73
C LEU A 136 -3.78 -23.90 11.60
N ASP A 137 -4.75 -24.67 12.09
CA ASP A 137 -6.17 -24.27 12.12
C ASP A 137 -6.40 -23.02 12.96
N ILE A 138 -5.73 -22.90 14.12
CA ILE A 138 -5.78 -21.71 14.95
C ILE A 138 -5.18 -20.50 14.22
N VAL A 139 -4.02 -20.66 13.57
CA VAL A 139 -3.38 -19.56 12.82
C VAL A 139 -4.22 -19.13 11.61
N MET A 140 -4.82 -20.07 10.88
CA MET A 140 -5.73 -19.79 9.78
C MET A 140 -6.98 -19.05 10.25
N ALA A 141 -7.57 -19.46 11.36
CA ALA A 141 -8.73 -18.77 11.94
C ALA A 141 -8.39 -17.33 12.32
N ILE A 142 -7.24 -17.10 12.96
CA ILE A 142 -6.77 -15.76 13.33
C ILE A 142 -6.48 -14.91 12.09
N SER A 143 -5.83 -15.47 11.06
CA SER A 143 -5.52 -14.73 9.81
C SER A 143 -6.80 -14.35 9.06
N ALA A 144 -7.76 -15.27 8.95
CA ALA A 144 -9.05 -15.01 8.32
C ALA A 144 -9.85 -13.92 9.06
N GLU A 145 -9.88 -13.97 10.40
CA GLU A 145 -10.57 -12.96 11.19
C GLU A 145 -9.89 -11.59 11.08
N ARG A 146 -8.56 -11.53 11.09
CA ARG A 146 -7.81 -10.29 10.84
C ARG A 146 -8.11 -9.71 9.45
N LYS A 147 -8.17 -10.55 8.42
CA LYS A 147 -8.54 -10.12 7.06
C LYS A 147 -9.96 -9.57 7.03
N ARG A 148 -10.91 -10.26 7.66
CA ARG A 148 -12.31 -9.82 7.79
C ARG A 148 -12.41 -8.48 8.52
N LEU A 149 -11.69 -8.28 9.62
CA LEU A 149 -11.64 -7.00 10.32
C LEU A 149 -11.01 -5.91 9.44
N SER A 150 -9.90 -6.20 8.75
CA SER A 150 -9.25 -5.25 7.85
C SER A 150 -10.19 -4.81 6.73
N ASP A 151 -10.89 -5.76 6.11
CA ASP A 151 -11.85 -5.48 5.05
C ASP A 151 -13.07 -4.74 5.59
N LYS A 152 -13.53 -5.04 6.80
CA LYS A 152 -14.57 -4.28 7.50
C LYS A 152 -14.14 -2.84 7.81
N ILE A 153 -12.89 -2.61 8.22
CA ILE A 153 -12.33 -1.27 8.43
C ILE A 153 -12.25 -0.51 7.09
N LYS A 154 -11.85 -1.17 6.00
CA LYS A 154 -11.81 -0.57 4.66
C LYS A 154 -13.21 -0.20 4.17
N THR A 155 -14.19 -1.09 4.30
CA THR A 155 -15.56 -0.83 3.85
C THR A 155 -16.25 0.23 4.70
N CYS A 156 -16.13 0.15 6.03
CA CYS A 156 -16.63 1.18 6.95
C CYS A 156 -15.96 2.53 6.70
N GLY A 157 -14.64 2.55 6.48
CA GLY A 157 -13.89 3.74 6.12
C GLY A 157 -14.31 4.32 4.77
N ALA A 158 -14.62 3.47 3.78
CA ALA A 158 -15.16 3.91 2.49
C ALA A 158 -16.55 4.51 2.63
N GLN A 159 -17.44 3.89 3.41
CA GLN A 159 -18.77 4.40 3.72
C GLN A 159 -18.71 5.77 4.42
N ALA A 160 -17.85 5.91 5.44
CA ALA A 160 -17.68 7.16 6.16
C ALA A 160 -17.15 8.28 5.25
N ARG A 161 -16.22 7.97 4.34
CA ARG A 161 -15.75 8.92 3.32
C ARG A 161 -16.87 9.33 2.37
N PHE A 162 -17.70 8.39 1.92
CA PHE A 162 -18.84 8.69 1.06
C PHE A 162 -19.84 9.63 1.74
N GLN A 163 -20.22 9.34 2.99
CA GLN A 163 -21.11 10.21 3.76
C GLN A 163 -20.53 11.61 3.95
N MET A 164 -19.23 11.72 4.23
CA MET A 164 -18.56 13.02 4.30
C MET A 164 -18.62 13.78 2.98
N TRP A 165 -18.31 13.15 1.85
CA TRP A 165 -18.40 13.81 0.54
C TRP A 165 -19.83 14.29 0.25
N THR A 166 -20.85 13.51 0.62
CA THR A 166 -22.25 13.93 0.50
C THR A 166 -22.55 15.15 1.39
N LEU A 167 -22.10 15.16 2.64
CA LEU A 167 -22.29 16.29 3.56
C LEU A 167 -21.52 17.55 3.11
N ALA A 168 -20.30 17.39 2.60
CA ALA A 168 -19.50 18.50 2.06
C ALA A 168 -20.14 19.07 0.80
N ALA A 169 -20.76 18.25 -0.06
CA ALA A 169 -21.43 18.71 -1.26
C ALA A 169 -22.77 19.45 -1.01
N MET A 170 -23.42 19.23 0.14
CA MET A 170 -24.71 19.85 0.48
C MET A 170 -24.76 21.39 0.38
N PRO A 171 -23.85 22.16 1.00
CA PRO A 171 -23.87 23.62 0.91
C PRO A 171 -23.73 24.11 -0.54
N TRP A 172 -22.90 23.47 -1.34
CA TRP A 172 -22.76 23.79 -2.76
C TRP A 172 -24.03 23.49 -3.55
N PHE A 173 -24.65 22.33 -3.30
CA PHE A 173 -25.92 21.96 -3.90
C PHE A 173 -27.01 22.97 -3.55
N LEU A 174 -27.07 23.41 -2.29
CA LEU A 174 -28.02 24.42 -1.81
C LEU A 174 -27.85 25.75 -2.55
N VAL A 175 -26.60 26.24 -2.70
CA VAL A 175 -26.30 27.48 -3.44
C VAL A 175 -26.76 27.38 -4.90
N VAL A 176 -26.48 26.26 -5.57
CA VAL A 176 -26.91 26.02 -6.95
C VAL A 176 -28.44 25.96 -7.05
N ALA A 177 -29.09 25.19 -6.17
CA ALA A 177 -30.55 25.07 -6.16
C ALA A 177 -31.24 26.42 -5.93
N LEU A 178 -30.76 27.23 -4.98
CA LEU A 178 -31.29 28.56 -4.71
C LEU A 178 -31.09 29.52 -5.89
N HIS A 179 -30.00 29.38 -6.63
CA HIS A 179 -29.79 30.18 -7.84
C HIS A 179 -30.86 29.93 -8.91
N PHE A 180 -31.29 28.68 -9.08
CA PHE A 180 -32.34 28.31 -10.04
C PHE A 180 -33.76 28.63 -9.53
N VAL A 181 -34.02 28.45 -8.24
CA VAL A 181 -35.37 28.68 -7.66
C VAL A 181 -35.67 30.17 -7.51
N SER A 182 -34.70 30.98 -7.09
CA SER A 182 -34.86 32.42 -6.88
C SER A 182 -33.62 33.18 -7.38
N PRO A 183 -33.61 33.57 -8.67
CA PRO A 183 -32.51 34.33 -9.26
C PRO A 183 -32.48 35.74 -8.66
N GLY A 184 -31.73 35.88 -7.56
CA GLY A 184 -31.63 37.11 -6.77
C GLY A 184 -31.25 36.86 -5.32
N TYR A 185 -31.62 35.70 -4.77
CA TYR A 185 -31.38 35.37 -3.36
C TYR A 185 -29.90 35.18 -3.02
N VAL A 186 -29.11 34.65 -3.96
CA VAL A 186 -27.65 34.42 -3.80
C VAL A 186 -26.84 35.70 -4.09
N SER A 187 -27.42 36.70 -4.77
CA SER A 187 -26.71 37.92 -5.19
C SER A 187 -26.07 38.72 -4.03
N PRO A 188 -26.72 38.91 -2.87
CA PRO A 188 -26.13 39.61 -1.72
C PRO A 188 -24.94 38.83 -1.11
N LEU A 189 -24.97 37.49 -1.16
CA LEU A 189 -23.87 36.67 -0.66
C LEU A 189 -22.57 36.91 -1.43
N ILE A 190 -22.66 37.13 -2.75
CA ILE A 190 -21.49 37.26 -3.63
C ILE A 190 -21.06 38.74 -3.75
N ARG A 191 -22.00 39.70 -3.70
CA ARG A 191 -21.71 41.14 -3.87
C ARG A 191 -21.41 41.89 -2.57
N SER A 192 -21.95 41.45 -1.43
CA SER A 192 -21.73 42.14 -0.16
C SER A 192 -20.40 41.78 0.47
N ARG A 193 -19.69 42.76 1.04
CA ARG A 193 -18.45 42.54 1.81
C ARG A 193 -18.67 41.56 2.98
N LEU A 194 -19.84 41.63 3.63
CA LEU A 194 -20.21 40.69 4.69
C LEU A 194 -20.48 39.28 4.15
N GLY A 195 -21.08 39.17 2.96
CA GLY A 195 -21.36 37.88 2.31
C GLY A 195 -20.09 37.13 1.94
N ILE A 196 -19.13 37.82 1.32
CA ILE A 196 -17.82 37.26 0.97
C ILE A 196 -17.06 36.81 2.23
N PHE A 197 -17.11 37.61 3.30
CA PHE A 197 -16.48 37.25 4.57
C PHE A 197 -17.08 35.97 5.19
N LEU A 198 -18.40 35.82 5.17
CA LEU A 198 -19.08 34.61 5.64
C LEU A 198 -18.77 33.38 4.78
N ILE A 199 -18.69 33.54 3.46
CA ILE A 199 -18.28 32.46 2.54
C ILE A 199 -16.85 32.00 2.85
N MET A 200 -15.93 32.95 3.09
CA MET A 200 -14.55 32.63 3.46
C MET A 200 -14.47 31.83 4.76
N ILE A 201 -15.26 32.20 5.77
CA ILE A 201 -15.35 31.44 7.03
C ILE A 201 -15.92 30.04 6.79
N ALA A 202 -17.02 29.94 6.03
CA ALA A 202 -17.64 28.66 5.72
C ALA A 202 -16.68 27.72 4.99
N LEU A 203 -15.99 28.21 3.96
CA LEU A 203 -14.96 27.47 3.21
C LEU A 203 -13.79 27.04 4.09
N SER A 204 -13.35 27.91 4.98
CA SER A 204 -12.26 27.61 5.91
C SER A 204 -12.67 26.48 6.86
N LEU A 205 -13.90 26.52 7.38
CA LEU A 205 -14.42 25.51 8.29
C LEU A 205 -14.62 24.16 7.58
N GLU A 206 -15.14 24.18 6.35
CA GLU A 206 -15.28 23.00 5.49
C GLU A 206 -13.91 22.37 5.17
N GLY A 207 -12.93 23.21 4.83
CA GLY A 207 -11.55 22.78 4.58
C GLY A 207 -10.90 22.12 5.81
N VAL A 208 -11.10 22.69 7.00
CA VAL A 208 -10.61 22.11 8.27
C VAL A 208 -11.27 20.74 8.53
N GLY A 209 -12.56 20.61 8.28
CA GLY A 209 -13.29 19.35 8.41
C GLY A 209 -12.74 18.25 7.48
N ILE A 210 -12.55 18.57 6.20
CA ILE A 210 -11.98 17.64 5.20
C ILE A 210 -10.54 17.26 5.58
N PHE A 211 -9.75 18.22 6.08
CA PHE A 211 -8.37 17.99 6.53
C PHE A 211 -8.29 17.03 7.72
N TRP A 212 -9.13 17.24 8.74
CA TRP A 212 -9.18 16.37 9.92
C TRP A 212 -9.53 14.93 9.57
N ILE A 213 -10.48 14.72 8.66
CA ILE A 213 -10.90 13.38 8.26
C ILE A 213 -9.81 12.69 7.43
N HIS A 214 -9.12 13.43 6.55
CA HIS A 214 -7.95 12.88 5.86
C HIS A 214 -6.85 12.47 6.83
N LEU A 215 -6.61 13.26 7.87
CA LEU A 215 -5.63 12.96 8.92
C LEU A 215 -6.01 11.70 9.71
N LEU A 216 -7.27 11.60 10.15
CA LEU A 216 -7.78 10.45 10.88
C LEU A 216 -7.76 9.17 10.03
N SER A 217 -8.16 9.25 8.76
CA SER A 217 -8.17 8.06 7.90
C SER A 217 -6.77 7.55 7.58
N LYS A 218 -5.75 8.43 7.58
CA LYS A 218 -4.33 8.02 7.45
C LYS A 218 -3.80 7.35 8.71
N ARG A 219 -4.29 7.71 9.89
CA ARG A 219 -3.87 7.11 11.17
C ARG A 219 -4.55 5.78 11.45
N ALA A 220 -5.80 5.59 11.05
CA ALA A 220 -6.54 4.34 11.24
C ALA A 220 -6.10 3.18 10.32
N LEU A 221 -5.28 3.45 9.29
CA LEU A 221 -4.78 2.48 8.30
C LEU A 221 -3.29 2.13 8.48
N ARG A 222 -2.63 2.67 9.51
CA ARG A 222 -1.31 2.21 9.98
C ARG A 222 -1.51 1.31 11.19
#